data_AF-A0AAN9BS15-F1
#
_entry.id   AF-A0AAN9BS15-F1
#
_cell.length_a   1.000
_cell.length_b   1.000
_cell.length_c   1.000
_cell.angle_alpha   90.00
_cell.angle_beta   90.00
_cell.angle_gamma   90.00
#
_symmetry.space_group_name_H-M   'P 1'
#
loop_
_entity.id
_entity.type
_entity.pdbx_description
1 polymer ?
#
loop_
_entity_poly.entity_id
_entity_poly.type
_entity_poly.pdbx_seq_one_letter_code
_entity_poly.pdbx_strand_id
1 'polypeptide(L)'
;MGGVDRTDQNVGKYRVAIRSKKWWWAIFAYCLDVCIQQEWHLYLATEAAKNNPLDLLAIRSRVVRVYLGRASHHTAPGRPRGHVSVDKRVLEEIRFDRLDHLVELWPTQLRCGACGKKTKHRCSKCKVGVHDRCFRQYHTK
;
A
#
# COMPACT_ATOMS: atom_id res chain seq x y z
N MET A 1 25.22 22.07 10.68
CA MET A 1 24.09 22.36 11.58
C MET A 1 22.73 22.14 10.91
N GLY A 2 22.51 22.40 9.62
CA GLY A 2 21.15 22.38 9.00
C GLY A 2 20.45 21.04 8.74
N GLY A 3 20.92 19.92 9.32
CA GLY A 3 20.25 18.62 9.14
C GLY A 3 18.92 18.54 9.89
N VAL A 4 18.93 18.98 11.15
CA VAL A 4 17.73 19.01 12.01
C VAL A 4 16.71 20.03 11.48
N ASP A 5 17.17 21.23 11.12
CA ASP A 5 16.31 22.30 10.58
C ASP A 5 15.59 21.86 9.30
N ARG A 6 16.26 21.08 8.45
CA ARG A 6 15.68 20.56 7.21
C ARG A 6 14.62 19.48 7.49
N THR A 7 14.85 18.62 8.48
CA THR A 7 13.83 17.66 8.93
C THR A 7 12.61 18.39 9.48
N ASP A 8 12.81 19.39 10.35
CA ASP A 8 11.71 20.17 10.92
C ASP A 8 10.91 20.92 9.84
N GLN A 9 11.59 21.53 8.86
CA GLN A 9 10.94 22.17 7.72
C GLN A 9 10.08 21.21 6.90
N ASN A 10 10.60 20.00 6.61
CA ASN A 10 9.88 19.00 5.82
C ASN A 10 8.69 18.40 6.59
N VAL A 11 8.89 18.10 7.87
CA VAL A 11 7.81 17.64 8.76
C VAL A 11 6.74 18.73 8.90
N GLY A 12 7.13 19.98 9.08
CA GLY A 12 6.23 21.12 9.14
C GLY A 12 5.34 21.26 7.90
N LYS A 13 5.88 20.97 6.70
CA LYS A 13 5.16 21.05 5.43
C LYS A 13 4.03 20.01 5.28
N TYR A 14 4.21 18.81 5.83
CA TYR A 14 3.23 17.70 5.70
C TYR A 14 2.70 17.19 7.03
N ARG A 15 2.81 18.00 8.09
CA ARG A 15 2.39 17.70 9.46
C ARG A 15 0.97 17.12 9.54
N VAL A 16 0.79 16.10 10.35
CA VAL A 16 -0.55 15.63 10.76
C VAL A 16 -1.27 16.76 11.53
N ALA A 17 -2.31 17.32 10.91
CA ALA A 17 -3.07 18.46 11.46
C ALA A 17 -4.25 18.05 12.38
N ILE A 18 -4.20 16.85 12.97
CA ILE A 18 -5.28 16.37 13.85
C ILE A 18 -5.10 16.99 15.24
N ARG A 19 -6.12 17.74 15.68
CA ARG A 19 -6.15 18.32 17.04
C ARG A 19 -6.70 17.30 18.04
N SER A 20 -5.93 17.04 19.08
CA SER A 20 -6.32 16.18 20.21
C SER A 20 -6.10 16.91 21.53
N LYS A 21 -6.93 16.60 22.53
CA LYS A 21 -6.74 17.11 23.91
C LYS A 21 -5.69 16.31 24.70
N LYS A 22 -5.26 15.15 24.18
CA LYS A 22 -4.29 14.28 24.85
C LYS A 22 -2.87 14.79 24.55
N TRP A 23 -2.10 15.11 25.59
CA TRP A 23 -0.75 15.68 25.46
C TRP A 23 0.19 14.79 24.61
N TRP A 24 0.09 13.46 24.76
CA TRP A 24 0.94 12.50 24.05
C TRP A 24 0.65 12.43 22.55
N TRP A 25 -0.51 12.91 22.11
CA TRP A 25 -0.90 12.85 20.69
C TRP A 25 0.05 13.63 19.80
N ALA A 26 0.51 14.80 20.25
CA ALA A 26 1.45 15.62 19.50
C ALA A 26 2.79 14.89 19.28
N ILE A 27 3.28 14.18 20.32
CA ILE A 27 4.50 13.38 20.24
C ILE A 27 4.31 12.22 19.27
N PHE A 28 3.22 11.47 19.42
CA PHE A 28 2.92 10.34 18.54
C PHE A 28 2.81 10.75 17.06
N ALA A 29 2.06 11.81 16.78
CA ALA A 29 1.90 12.33 15.42
C ALA A 29 3.23 12.81 14.82
N TYR A 30 4.04 13.51 15.61
CA TYR A 30 5.38 13.94 15.20
C TYR A 30 6.29 12.74 14.87
N CYS A 31 6.28 11.69 15.70
CA CYS A 31 7.05 10.48 15.42
C CYS A 31 6.67 9.85 14.08
N LEU A 32 5.38 9.80 13.73
CA LEU A 32 4.94 9.29 12.42
C LEU A 32 5.44 10.14 11.25
N ASP A 33 5.36 11.48 11.38
CA ASP A 33 5.84 12.38 10.33
C ASP A 33 7.36 12.27 10.14
N VAL A 34 8.13 12.13 11.24
CA VAL A 34 9.58 11.88 11.19
C VAL A 34 9.88 10.52 10.56
N CYS A 35 9.16 9.45 10.90
CA CYS A 35 9.35 8.14 10.28
C CYS A 35 9.17 8.18 8.76
N ILE A 36 8.15 8.90 8.26
CA ILE A 36 7.91 9.07 6.82
C ILE A 36 9.05 9.88 6.17
N GLN A 37 9.55 10.92 6.84
CA GLN A 37 10.70 11.69 6.38
C GLN A 37 11.96 10.80 6.27
N GLN A 38 12.21 9.95 7.26
CA GLN A 38 13.32 9.01 7.24
C GLN A 38 13.16 7.95 6.15
N GLU A 39 11.95 7.45 5.91
CA GLU A 39 11.66 6.52 4.82
C GLU A 39 11.96 7.15 3.45
N TRP A 40 11.62 8.42 3.24
CA TRP A 40 11.96 9.14 2.03
C TRP A 40 13.48 9.27 1.84
N HIS A 41 14.23 9.57 2.90
CA HIS A 41 15.70 9.57 2.83
C HIS A 41 16.28 8.20 2.50
N LEU A 42 15.76 7.13 3.10
CA LEU A 42 16.17 5.76 2.78
C LEU A 42 15.85 5.43 1.33
N TYR A 43 14.68 5.83 0.83
CA TYR A 43 14.30 5.64 -0.56
C TYR A 43 15.29 6.33 -1.52
N LEU A 44 15.63 7.59 -1.25
CA LEU A 44 16.60 8.35 -2.05
C LEU A 44 17.99 7.70 -2.11
N ALA A 45 18.37 6.93 -1.09
CA ALA A 45 19.63 6.18 -1.07
C ALA A 45 19.61 4.90 -1.93
N THR A 46 18.46 4.49 -2.47
CA THR A 46 18.34 3.28 -3.29
C THR A 46 18.56 3.54 -4.78
N GLU A 47 19.00 2.51 -5.52
CA GLU A 47 19.09 2.55 -6.99
C GLU A 47 17.73 2.82 -7.66
N ALA A 48 16.62 2.44 -7.00
CA ALA A 48 15.28 2.70 -7.51
C ALA A 48 14.97 4.21 -7.60
N ALA A 49 15.49 5.01 -6.69
CA ALA A 49 15.32 6.46 -6.71
C ALA A 49 16.11 7.15 -7.83
N LYS A 50 17.21 6.55 -8.32
CA LYS A 50 17.95 7.09 -9.47
C LYS A 50 17.11 7.03 -10.74
N ASN A 51 16.34 5.95 -10.91
CA ASN A 51 15.50 5.75 -12.08
C ASN A 51 14.11 6.40 -11.94
N ASN A 52 13.62 6.57 -10.71
CA ASN A 52 12.32 7.16 -10.44
C ASN A 52 12.37 7.96 -9.12
N PRO A 53 12.85 9.22 -9.13
CA PRO A 53 12.91 10.01 -7.91
C PRO A 53 11.48 10.32 -7.43
N LEU A 54 11.16 9.88 -6.22
CA LEU A 54 9.89 10.18 -5.56
C LEU A 54 10.11 11.32 -4.57
N ASP A 55 9.22 12.30 -4.61
CA ASP A 55 9.09 13.36 -3.65
C ASP A 55 8.38 12.88 -2.37
N LEU A 56 8.58 13.61 -1.27
CA LEU A 56 8.13 13.22 0.07
C LEU A 56 6.60 12.94 0.13
N LEU A 57 5.81 13.73 -0.61
CA LEU A 57 4.37 13.53 -0.71
C LEU A 57 4.02 12.20 -1.42
N ALA A 58 4.80 11.80 -2.41
CA ALA A 58 4.59 10.55 -3.14
C ALA A 58 4.89 9.34 -2.23
N ILE A 59 5.97 9.39 -1.46
CA ILE A 59 6.26 8.37 -0.42
C ILE A 59 5.13 8.31 0.61
N ARG A 60 4.74 9.46 1.18
CA ARG A 60 3.60 9.53 2.12
C ARG A 60 2.32 8.91 1.53
N SER A 61 2.00 9.25 0.30
CA SER A 61 0.81 8.72 -0.40
C SER A 61 0.91 7.21 -0.61
N ARG A 62 2.10 6.70 -0.93
CA ARG A 62 2.38 5.28 -1.11
C ARG A 62 2.16 4.51 0.20
N VAL A 63 2.77 4.96 1.29
CA VAL A 63 2.61 4.41 2.64
C VAL A 63 1.12 4.35 3.02
N VAL A 64 0.40 5.47 2.88
CA VAL A 64 -1.03 5.54 3.20
C VAL A 64 -1.84 4.56 2.35
N ARG A 65 -1.58 4.48 1.04
CA ARG A 65 -2.28 3.53 0.16
C ARG A 65 -2.06 2.08 0.59
N VAL A 66 -0.85 1.72 1.00
CA VAL A 66 -0.51 0.36 1.45
C VAL A 66 -1.25 0.01 2.73
N TYR A 67 -1.20 0.89 3.73
CA TYR A 67 -1.91 0.68 4.99
C TYR A 67 -3.42 0.67 4.79
N LEU A 68 -3.98 1.56 3.97
CA LEU A 68 -5.39 1.54 3.60
C LEU A 68 -5.76 0.28 2.81
N GLY A 69 -4.90 -0.17 1.89
CA GLY A 69 -5.10 -1.39 1.11
C GLY A 69 -5.18 -2.62 2.02
N ARG A 70 -4.29 -2.70 3.02
CA ARG A 70 -4.31 -3.74 4.06
C ARG A 70 -5.53 -3.59 5.00
N ALA A 71 -5.85 -2.38 5.45
CA ALA A 71 -6.99 -2.14 6.33
C ALA A 71 -8.34 -2.34 5.64
N SER A 72 -8.43 -2.13 4.32
CA SER A 72 -9.61 -2.40 3.48
C SER A 72 -10.00 -3.88 3.43
N HIS A 73 -9.19 -4.77 3.99
CA HIS A 73 -9.59 -6.15 4.22
C HIS A 73 -10.65 -6.27 5.34
N HIS A 74 -10.73 -5.28 6.23
CA HIS A 74 -11.83 -5.06 7.17
C HIS A 74 -12.90 -4.20 6.49
N THR A 75 -14.07 -4.79 6.32
CA THR A 75 -15.20 -4.31 5.53
C THR A 75 -15.74 -2.97 6.00
N ALA A 76 -15.72 -1.95 5.13
CA ALA A 76 -16.79 -0.95 5.11
C ALA A 76 -17.69 -1.27 3.91
N PRO A 77 -19.00 -1.55 4.11
CA PRO A 77 -19.95 -1.73 3.02
C PRO A 77 -20.22 -0.36 2.41
N GLY A 78 -19.47 0.02 1.37
CA GLY A 78 -19.65 1.35 0.80
C GLY A 78 -18.86 1.62 -0.47
N ARG A 79 -19.63 1.86 -1.53
CA ARG A 79 -19.27 2.37 -2.86
C ARG A 79 -18.50 1.41 -3.78
N PRO A 80 -19.08 1.03 -4.94
CA PRO A 80 -18.35 0.28 -5.96
C PRO A 80 -17.17 1.13 -6.42
N ARG A 81 -15.95 0.57 -6.27
CA ARG A 81 -14.76 1.13 -6.91
C ARG A 81 -15.04 1.13 -8.42
N GLY A 82 -14.76 2.26 -9.09
CA GLY A 82 -14.92 2.39 -10.54
C GLY A 82 -14.19 1.30 -11.31
N HIS A 83 -14.38 1.26 -12.63
CA HIS A 83 -14.01 0.19 -13.57
C HIS A 83 -12.49 -0.09 -13.69
N VAL A 84 -11.81 -0.36 -12.59
CA VAL A 84 -10.38 -0.71 -12.51
C VAL A 84 -10.25 -2.20 -12.84
N SER A 85 -9.32 -2.52 -13.75
CA SER A 85 -9.00 -3.90 -14.12
C SER A 85 -8.68 -4.71 -12.87
N VAL A 86 -9.07 -5.98 -12.86
CA VAL A 86 -9.04 -6.86 -11.68
C VAL A 86 -7.64 -6.89 -11.05
N ASP A 87 -6.63 -6.92 -11.90
CA ASP A 87 -5.19 -6.92 -11.67
C ASP A 87 -4.64 -5.61 -11.09
N LYS A 88 -5.29 -4.46 -11.37
CA LYS A 88 -4.92 -3.14 -10.82
C LYS A 88 -5.65 -2.80 -9.52
N ARG A 89 -6.57 -3.66 -9.04
CA ARG A 89 -7.27 -3.46 -7.75
C ARG A 89 -6.37 -3.71 -6.54
N VAL A 90 -5.27 -4.44 -6.74
CA VAL A 90 -4.34 -4.83 -5.68
C VAL A 90 -3.04 -4.06 -5.89
N LEU A 91 -2.54 -3.41 -4.84
CA LEU A 91 -1.26 -2.73 -4.87
C LEU A 91 -0.13 -3.73 -5.12
N GLU A 92 0.83 -3.35 -5.96
CA GLU A 92 2.00 -4.19 -6.28
C GLU A 92 2.74 -4.66 -5.02
N GLU A 93 2.84 -3.79 -4.02
CA GLU A 93 3.51 -4.09 -2.76
C GLU A 93 2.80 -5.15 -1.93
N ILE A 94 1.48 -5.31 -2.08
CA ILE A 94 0.72 -6.39 -1.43
C ILE A 94 0.76 -7.63 -2.30
N ARG A 95 0.65 -7.46 -3.62
CA ARG A 95 0.61 -8.55 -4.59
C ARG A 95 1.93 -9.32 -4.65
N PHE A 96 3.06 -8.62 -4.54
CA PHE A 96 4.41 -9.19 -4.69
C PHE A 96 5.17 -9.34 -3.37
N ASP A 97 4.53 -9.18 -2.22
CA ASP A 97 5.19 -9.37 -0.92
C ASP A 97 5.54 -10.83 -0.60
N ARG A 98 5.04 -11.80 -1.38
CA ARG A 98 5.29 -13.24 -1.23
C ARG A 98 4.89 -13.82 0.14
N LEU A 99 4.05 -13.11 0.90
CA LEU A 99 3.62 -13.53 2.24
C LEU A 99 2.11 -13.77 2.25
N ASP A 100 1.66 -14.83 2.93
CA ASP A 100 0.24 -15.13 3.22
C ASP A 100 -0.73 -15.09 2.02
N HIS A 101 -0.24 -15.39 0.81
CA HIS A 101 -1.11 -15.63 -0.33
C HIS A 101 -1.51 -17.11 -0.32
N LEU A 102 -2.77 -17.40 0.02
CA LEU A 102 -3.33 -18.75 0.00
C LEU A 102 -4.43 -18.85 -1.05
N VAL A 103 -4.51 -20.00 -1.72
CA VAL A 103 -5.61 -20.29 -2.65
C VAL A 103 -6.80 -20.79 -1.86
N GLU A 104 -7.95 -20.14 -2.06
CA GLU A 104 -9.24 -20.53 -1.48
C GLU A 104 -10.27 -20.78 -2.58
N LEU A 105 -11.17 -21.75 -2.34
CA LEU A 105 -12.38 -21.89 -3.13
C LEU A 105 -13.41 -20.82 -2.77
N TRP A 106 -14.08 -20.30 -3.80
CA TRP A 106 -15.12 -19.29 -3.68
C TRP A 106 -16.45 -19.83 -4.22
N PRO A 107 -17.59 -19.54 -3.57
CA PRO A 107 -18.89 -20.08 -3.97
C PRO A 107 -19.33 -19.62 -5.36
N THR A 108 -18.92 -18.42 -5.79
CA THR A 108 -19.31 -17.84 -7.08
C THR A 108 -18.16 -17.75 -8.08
N GLN A 109 -18.48 -17.73 -9.38
CA GLN A 109 -17.48 -17.58 -10.43
C GLN A 109 -16.87 -16.17 -10.44
N LEU A 110 -15.54 -16.13 -10.48
CA LEU A 110 -14.71 -14.92 -10.61
C LEU A 110 -13.99 -14.95 -11.97
N ARG A 111 -13.38 -13.81 -12.35
CA ARG A 111 -12.40 -13.77 -13.45
C ARG A 111 -10.98 -13.82 -12.91
N CYS A 112 -10.13 -14.59 -13.57
CA CYS A 112 -8.72 -14.69 -13.24
C CYS A 112 -8.00 -13.37 -13.54
N GLY A 113 -7.32 -12.78 -12.55
CA GLY A 113 -6.51 -11.57 -12.75
C GLY A 113 -5.25 -11.75 -13.60
N ALA A 114 -4.87 -12.99 -13.93
CA ALA A 114 -3.73 -13.29 -14.81
C ALA A 114 -4.15 -13.56 -16.26
N CYS A 115 -5.19 -14.38 -16.48
CA CYS A 115 -5.60 -14.82 -17.82
C CYS A 115 -7.00 -14.37 -18.27
N GLY A 116 -7.77 -13.70 -17.41
CA GLY A 116 -9.13 -13.20 -17.70
C GLY A 116 -10.25 -14.26 -17.78
N LYS A 117 -9.90 -15.55 -17.76
CA LYS A 117 -10.85 -16.68 -17.82
C LYS A 117 -11.57 -16.89 -16.48
N LYS A 118 -12.71 -17.59 -16.51
CA LYS A 118 -13.52 -17.89 -15.31
C LYS A 118 -12.76 -18.82 -14.35
N THR A 119 -12.87 -18.58 -13.05
CA THR A 119 -12.29 -19.39 -11.97
C THR A 119 -13.21 -19.41 -10.75
N LYS A 120 -13.16 -20.48 -9.95
CA LYS A 120 -13.75 -20.54 -8.60
C LYS A 120 -12.69 -20.37 -7.51
N HIS A 121 -11.41 -20.27 -7.87
CA HIS A 121 -10.31 -20.09 -6.93
C HIS A 121 -9.95 -18.61 -6.81
N ARG A 122 -9.64 -18.17 -5.60
CA ARG A 122 -9.19 -16.82 -5.29
C ARG A 122 -7.98 -16.83 -4.37
N CYS A 123 -7.20 -15.76 -4.40
CA CYS A 123 -6.21 -15.51 -3.35
C CYS A 123 -6.90 -14.90 -2.11
N SER A 124 -6.67 -15.48 -0.94
CA SER A 124 -7.22 -15.04 0.36
C SER A 124 -6.88 -13.58 0.67
N LYS A 125 -5.60 -13.23 0.46
CA LYS A 125 -5.05 -11.90 0.71
C LYS A 125 -5.43 -10.89 -0.36
N CYS A 126 -5.19 -11.19 -1.64
CA CYS A 126 -5.51 -10.26 -2.73
C CYS A 126 -7.02 -10.12 -3.01
N LYS A 127 -7.85 -11.06 -2.57
CA LYS A 127 -9.30 -11.14 -2.88
C LYS A 127 -9.61 -11.08 -4.38
N VAL A 128 -8.67 -11.54 -5.20
CA VAL A 128 -8.76 -11.62 -6.66
C VAL A 128 -8.90 -13.09 -7.07
N GLY A 129 -9.75 -13.36 -8.05
CA GLY A 129 -9.83 -14.69 -8.66
C GLY A 129 -8.51 -15.03 -9.35
N VAL A 130 -7.93 -16.19 -9.04
CA VAL A 130 -6.69 -16.67 -9.67
C VAL A 130 -6.76 -18.19 -9.76
N HIS A 131 -6.45 -18.77 -10.93
CA HIS A 131 -6.31 -20.24 -11.05
C HIS A 131 -5.04 -20.71 -10.35
N ASP A 132 -5.00 -21.96 -9.89
CA ASP A 132 -3.83 -22.56 -9.23
C ASP A 132 -2.58 -22.47 -10.11
N ARG A 133 -2.72 -22.81 -11.39
CA ARG A 133 -1.64 -22.69 -12.39
C ARG A 133 -1.20 -21.25 -12.66
N CYS A 134 -2.11 -20.28 -12.48
CA CYS A 134 -1.83 -18.86 -12.69
C CYS A 134 -1.35 -18.17 -11.40
N PHE A 135 -1.37 -18.87 -10.27
CA PHE A 135 -1.11 -18.30 -8.96
C PHE A 135 0.31 -17.75 -8.86
N ARG A 136 1.30 -18.55 -9.25
CA ARG A 136 2.71 -18.13 -9.25
C ARG A 136 2.93 -16.93 -10.15
N GLN A 137 2.50 -17.02 -11.42
CA GLN A 137 2.61 -15.95 -12.41
C GLN A 137 1.97 -14.64 -11.94
N TYR A 138 0.87 -14.71 -11.19
CA TYR A 138 0.22 -13.51 -10.67
C TYR A 138 1.02 -12.87 -9.53
N HIS A 139 1.61 -13.64 -8.61
CA HIS A 139 2.26 -13.11 -7.39
C HIS A 139 3.79 -12.95 -7.51
N THR A 140 4.39 -13.24 -8.67
CA THR A 140 5.81 -13.01 -8.94
C THR A 140 6.01 -11.94 -10.02
N LYS A 141 6.98 -11.05 -9.81
CA LYS A 141 7.54 -10.20 -10.88
C LYS A 141 8.39 -11.03 -11.82
#